data_AF-A0A453N4W9-F1
#
_entry.id   AF-A0A453N4W9-F1
#
_cell.length_a   1.000
_cell.length_b   1.000
_cell.length_c   1.000
_cell.angle_alpha   90.00
_cell.angle_beta   90.00
_cell.angle_gamma   90.00
#
_symmetry.space_group_name_H-M   'P 1'
#
loop_
_entity.id
_entity.type
_entity.pdbx_description
1 polymer ?
#
loop_
_entity_poly.entity_id
_entity_poly.type
_entity_poly.pdbx_seq_one_letter_code
_entity_poly.pdbx_strand_id
1 'polypeptide(L)'
;MSMYALLRSSKQPPTKEQIEDSLAGNLCRCTGYRPIIDAFGVFAKTDDSLYTASPSESANGKAICPSTGKPCLCRNETDVNGNESSLLSSVKTYLPSSYNEIDGNAYNEKELIFPPELQLRKIMPLRLNGFNGVRWYRPLKLDQLLQLKSCYPEAKLIIGNSEVGVETEFKNAQYGVMISVTHVPELHTLKVEEDGLRIGSAVRLAQLQDFLKKVIAERGSLQTSSCQAILRQLKWFAGTQIRNVASVGGNICTASPISDLNPLWMSTGATFQIIDVNNNVRTTVAKDFFLGYRKVDLKDDEVLLSVILPWTRPFEYVKEFKQAHRRQDDIALVNAGMRVHITEAEGNWIVSDVSIVYGGVAAVPLTAGKTESFLVGKKLDYGLLDEAFNLLKEDIPLAENAPGGMVEFRSSLTLSFFFKFFLYVTHEMNTKGLSEGLDVANMSAIQSYTRPVTTGTQGYELVRQGTAVGQPMVHLSAMLQLPNFPLGSLVSSSQKMCPVLTILGQLDSSKKRILGQLSMMGRFLHLMSLLVLARSLESLWQTPMIMQKLLQIK
;
A
#
# COMPACT_ATOMS: atom_id res chain seq x y z
N MET A 1 12.68 12.55 -3.40
CA MET A 1 12.15 12.61 -2.01
C MET A 1 12.02 11.26 -1.33
N SER A 2 11.34 10.24 -1.88
CA SER A 2 11.20 8.93 -1.21
C SER A 2 12.54 8.32 -0.81
N MET A 3 13.50 8.27 -1.74
CA MET A 3 14.84 7.77 -1.45
C MET A 3 15.58 8.61 -0.38
N TYR A 4 15.50 9.93 -0.47
CA TYR A 4 16.09 10.83 0.52
C TYR A 4 15.55 10.54 1.94
N ALA A 5 14.23 10.38 2.07
CA ALA A 5 13.62 10.03 3.35
C ALA A 5 14.10 8.65 3.86
N LEU A 6 14.21 7.65 2.98
CA LEU A 6 14.74 6.33 3.34
C LEU A 6 16.16 6.44 3.88
N LEU A 7 17.07 7.11 3.16
CA LEU A 7 18.46 7.30 3.58
C LEU A 7 18.57 8.01 4.93
N ARG A 8 17.77 9.07 5.14
CA ARG A 8 17.76 9.81 6.41
C ARG A 8 17.20 9.02 7.59
N SER A 9 16.31 8.07 7.32
CA SER A 9 15.70 7.21 8.36
C SER A 9 16.51 5.94 8.66
N SER A 10 17.42 5.56 7.76
CA SER A 10 18.18 4.32 7.87
C SER A 10 19.48 4.56 8.63
N LYS A 11 19.75 3.74 9.65
CA LYS A 11 21.02 3.78 10.41
C LYS A 11 22.18 3.10 9.69
N GLN A 12 21.86 2.21 8.76
CA GLN A 12 22.80 1.46 7.92
C GLN A 12 22.36 1.65 6.46
N PRO A 13 23.26 1.41 5.48
CA PRO A 13 22.88 1.40 4.08
C PRO A 13 21.65 0.49 3.85
N PRO A 14 20.58 0.99 3.19
CA PRO A 14 19.36 0.21 2.99
C PRO A 14 19.62 -1.01 2.11
N THR A 15 18.79 -2.04 2.19
CA THR A 15 18.83 -3.16 1.24
C THR A 15 18.15 -2.78 -0.08
N LYS A 16 18.38 -3.55 -1.15
CA LYS A 16 17.73 -3.32 -2.45
C LYS A 16 16.19 -3.44 -2.34
N GLU A 17 15.70 -4.35 -1.50
CA GLU A 17 14.27 -4.50 -1.21
C GLU A 17 13.70 -3.25 -0.54
N GLN A 18 14.41 -2.67 0.43
CA GLN A 18 13.97 -1.44 1.10
C GLN A 18 13.90 -0.25 0.13
N ILE A 19 14.84 -0.17 -0.82
CA ILE A 19 14.82 0.84 -1.88
C ILE A 19 13.57 0.67 -2.74
N GLU A 20 13.31 -0.54 -3.25
CA GLU A 20 12.11 -0.81 -4.06
C GLU A 20 10.81 -0.54 -3.29
N ASP A 21 10.71 -0.96 -2.03
CA ASP A 21 9.53 -0.73 -1.19
C ASP A 21 9.29 0.76 -0.88
N SER A 22 10.37 1.57 -0.80
CA SER A 22 10.24 3.02 -0.64
C SER A 22 9.67 3.71 -1.87
N LEU A 23 9.84 3.11 -3.05
CA LEU A 23 9.38 3.61 -4.35
C LEU A 23 8.02 3.03 -4.76
N ALA A 24 7.48 2.06 -4.03
CA ALA A 24 6.22 1.39 -4.37
C ALA A 24 5.01 2.35 -4.52
N GLY A 25 5.01 3.48 -3.81
CA GLY A 25 3.99 4.54 -3.92
C GLY A 25 4.29 5.63 -4.94
N ASN A 26 5.37 5.51 -5.72
CA ASN A 26 5.78 6.49 -6.73
C ASN A 26 5.46 5.97 -8.12
N LEU A 27 4.58 6.65 -8.85
CA LEU A 27 4.22 6.27 -10.23
C LEU A 27 5.05 7.02 -11.27
N CYS A 28 5.72 6.29 -12.17
CA CYS A 28 6.43 6.85 -13.31
C CYS A 28 5.96 6.19 -14.61
N ARG A 29 5.55 7.01 -15.59
CA ARG A 29 5.05 6.52 -16.87
C ARG A 29 6.13 6.39 -17.96
N CYS A 30 7.28 7.03 -17.78
CA CYS A 30 8.28 7.18 -18.84
C CYS A 30 9.43 6.17 -18.74
N THR A 31 10.01 6.00 -17.55
CA THR A 31 11.32 5.33 -17.41
C THR A 31 11.24 3.80 -17.33
N GLY A 32 10.04 3.25 -17.10
CA GLY A 32 9.90 1.83 -16.76
C GLY A 32 10.62 1.43 -15.47
N TYR A 33 10.91 2.38 -14.58
CA TYR A 33 11.62 2.25 -13.29
C TYR A 33 13.05 1.76 -13.31
N ARG A 34 13.47 0.94 -14.27
CA ARG A 34 14.81 0.36 -14.32
C ARG A 34 15.94 1.39 -14.05
N PRO A 35 16.07 2.51 -14.81
CA PRO A 35 17.16 3.45 -14.58
C PRO A 35 17.07 4.16 -13.21
N ILE A 36 15.89 4.23 -12.60
CA ILE A 36 15.70 4.80 -11.25
C ILE A 36 16.22 3.80 -10.19
N ILE A 37 15.91 2.52 -10.34
CA ILE A 37 16.39 1.46 -9.45
C ILE A 37 17.91 1.32 -9.57
N ASP A 38 18.44 1.32 -10.80
CA ASP A 38 19.88 1.23 -11.06
C ASP A 38 20.63 2.42 -10.42
N ALA A 39 20.07 3.64 -10.50
CA ALA A 39 20.65 4.83 -9.89
C ALA A 39 20.68 4.74 -8.35
N PHE A 40 19.64 4.21 -7.71
CA PHE A 40 19.61 4.08 -6.25
C PHE A 40 20.35 2.86 -5.72
N GLY A 41 20.65 1.88 -6.56
CA GLY A 41 21.40 0.68 -6.21
C GLY A 41 22.77 0.98 -5.58
N VAL A 42 23.37 2.15 -5.86
CA VAL A 42 24.64 2.59 -5.25
C VAL A 42 24.56 2.77 -3.74
N PHE A 43 23.37 3.03 -3.20
CA PHE A 43 23.16 3.19 -1.77
C PHE A 43 22.81 1.88 -1.07
N ALA A 44 22.65 0.79 -1.83
CA ALA A 44 22.28 -0.48 -1.26
C ALA A 44 23.46 -1.08 -0.49
N LYS A 45 23.22 -1.72 0.66
CA LYS A 45 24.19 -2.62 1.27
C LYS A 45 24.46 -3.76 0.30
N THR A 46 25.59 -3.73 -0.40
CA THR A 46 26.05 -4.88 -1.17
C THR A 46 26.62 -5.89 -0.20
N ASP A 47 26.11 -7.12 -0.24
CA ASP A 47 26.81 -8.23 0.38
C ASP A 47 28.01 -8.55 -0.52
N ASP A 48 29.09 -7.80 -0.31
CA ASP A 48 30.31 -7.95 -1.08
C ASP A 48 30.92 -9.34 -0.86
N SER A 49 30.45 -10.15 0.11
CA SER A 49 30.94 -11.52 0.33
C SER A 49 30.82 -12.42 -0.90
N LEU A 50 29.86 -12.18 -1.80
CA LEU A 50 29.75 -12.88 -3.09
C LEU A 50 30.79 -12.44 -4.13
N TYR A 51 31.43 -11.28 -3.95
CA TYR A 51 32.46 -10.71 -4.81
C TYR A 51 33.86 -10.69 -4.18
N THR A 52 33.95 -10.79 -2.84
CA THR A 52 35.18 -10.77 -2.04
C THR A 52 35.54 -12.13 -1.48
N ALA A 53 34.65 -13.14 -1.56
CA ALA A 53 35.08 -14.51 -1.43
C ALA A 53 36.04 -14.79 -2.59
N SER A 54 37.33 -14.86 -2.28
CA SER A 54 38.28 -15.61 -3.11
C SER A 54 37.58 -16.92 -3.48
N PRO A 55 37.48 -17.29 -4.77
CA PRO A 55 36.69 -18.44 -5.17
C PRO A 55 37.23 -19.64 -4.41
N SER A 56 36.44 -20.16 -3.46
CA SER A 56 36.72 -21.45 -2.86
C SER A 56 36.76 -22.45 -4.00
N GLU A 57 37.94 -23.00 -4.26
CA GLU A 57 38.13 -24.10 -5.19
C GLU A 57 37.14 -25.19 -4.83
N SER A 58 36.08 -25.32 -5.63
CA SER A 58 35.35 -26.58 -5.67
C SER A 58 36.27 -27.62 -6.27
N ALA A 59 36.18 -28.86 -5.79
CA ALA A 59 37.05 -29.99 -6.12
C ALA A 59 37.12 -30.39 -7.63
N ASN A 60 36.59 -29.58 -8.54
CA ASN A 60 36.55 -29.79 -9.99
C ASN A 60 36.95 -28.56 -10.83
N GLY A 61 37.69 -27.58 -10.29
CA GLY A 61 38.50 -26.63 -11.08
C GLY A 61 37.77 -25.69 -12.06
N LYS A 62 36.43 -25.60 -12.05
CA LYS A 62 35.67 -24.71 -12.95
C LYS A 62 35.20 -23.46 -12.22
N ALA A 63 35.58 -22.30 -12.75
CA ALA A 63 35.13 -21.00 -12.24
C ALA A 63 33.62 -20.80 -12.47
N ILE A 64 32.93 -20.30 -11.43
CA ILE A 64 31.50 -20.01 -11.45
C ILE A 64 31.30 -18.54 -11.87
N CYS A 65 30.37 -18.28 -12.78
CA CYS A 65 30.05 -16.95 -13.27
C CYS A 65 29.33 -16.11 -12.20
N PRO A 66 29.83 -14.91 -11.83
CA PRO A 66 29.17 -14.04 -10.85
C PRO A 66 27.77 -13.58 -11.30
N SER A 67 27.55 -13.44 -12.61
CA SER A 67 26.29 -12.95 -13.17
C SER A 67 25.20 -14.01 -13.30
N THR A 68 25.54 -15.30 -13.25
CA THR A 68 24.58 -16.39 -13.52
C THR A 68 24.59 -17.53 -12.51
N GLY A 69 25.59 -17.60 -11.62
CA GLY A 69 25.72 -18.66 -10.62
C GLY A 69 25.99 -20.05 -11.21
N LYS A 70 26.35 -20.16 -12.50
CA LYS A 70 26.63 -21.42 -13.21
C LYS A 70 28.10 -21.49 -13.66
N PRO A 71 28.66 -22.70 -13.92
CA PRO A 71 30.02 -22.85 -14.45
C PRO A 71 30.17 -22.11 -15.78
N CYS A 72 31.15 -21.22 -15.89
CA CYS A 72 31.33 -20.34 -17.05
C CYS A 72 32.54 -20.77 -17.90
N LEU A 73 32.35 -20.79 -19.22
CA LEU A 73 33.40 -21.05 -20.23
C LEU A 73 34.15 -19.77 -20.64
N CYS A 74 33.90 -18.67 -19.95
CA CYS A 74 34.33 -17.32 -20.34
C CYS A 74 35.80 -17.02 -20.01
N ARG A 75 36.52 -17.97 -19.39
CA ARG A 75 37.96 -17.88 -19.10
C ARG A 75 38.65 -19.06 -19.77
N ASN A 76 39.24 -18.82 -20.94
CA ASN A 76 40.21 -19.77 -21.52
C ASN A 76 41.53 -19.64 -20.74
N GLU A 77 42.18 -20.76 -20.44
CA GLU A 77 43.38 -20.85 -19.60
C GLU A 77 44.67 -20.22 -20.19
N THR A 78 44.58 -19.41 -21.25
CA THR A 78 45.76 -18.92 -21.97
C THR A 78 46.22 -17.49 -21.65
N ASP A 79 45.52 -16.74 -20.80
CA ASP A 79 45.92 -15.34 -20.47
C ASP A 79 46.90 -15.24 -19.29
N VAL A 80 47.89 -16.14 -19.25
CA VAL A 80 49.08 -16.01 -18.41
C VAL A 80 50.30 -16.20 -19.30
N ASN A 81 50.60 -15.20 -20.14
CA ASN A 81 51.95 -14.73 -20.49
C ASN A 81 51.96 -13.84 -21.75
N GLY A 82 52.35 -12.58 -21.57
CA GLY A 82 53.31 -11.91 -22.46
C GLY A 82 52.85 -11.32 -23.81
N ASN A 83 53.05 -10.01 -23.90
CA ASN A 83 53.39 -9.18 -25.07
C ASN A 83 52.29 -8.67 -26.03
N GLU A 84 52.36 -7.34 -26.19
CA GLU A 84 51.77 -6.54 -27.24
C GLU A 84 52.14 -7.08 -28.64
N SER A 85 51.16 -7.42 -29.47
CA SER A 85 50.83 -6.64 -30.67
C SER A 85 49.93 -7.45 -31.61
N SER A 86 49.15 -6.68 -32.36
CA SER A 86 48.59 -7.00 -33.67
C SER A 86 47.34 -7.88 -33.74
N LEU A 87 46.25 -7.18 -34.10
CA LEU A 87 45.20 -7.61 -35.02
C LEU A 87 44.28 -8.74 -34.54
N LEU A 88 43.32 -8.38 -33.68
CA LEU A 88 41.99 -9.02 -33.69
C LEU A 88 40.92 -8.02 -34.14
N SER A 89 40.46 -8.26 -35.36
CA SER A 89 39.10 -8.07 -35.87
C SER A 89 38.08 -7.44 -34.92
N SER A 90 37.59 -6.25 -35.28
CA SER A 90 36.20 -5.76 -35.21
C SER A 90 35.20 -6.39 -34.21
N VAL A 91 35.59 -6.66 -32.96
CA VAL A 91 34.62 -7.05 -31.93
C VAL A 91 33.99 -5.76 -31.43
N LYS A 92 32.74 -5.52 -31.85
CA LYS A 92 31.86 -4.51 -31.24
C LYS A 92 31.91 -4.69 -29.73
N THR A 93 32.58 -3.77 -29.03
CA THR A 93 32.73 -3.86 -27.58
C THR A 93 31.42 -3.43 -26.96
N TYR A 94 30.54 -4.40 -26.68
CA TYR A 94 29.33 -4.15 -25.90
C TYR A 94 29.73 -3.99 -24.45
N LEU A 95 29.68 -2.76 -23.94
CA LEU A 95 29.94 -2.47 -22.53
C LEU A 95 28.62 -2.43 -21.75
N PRO A 96 28.53 -3.10 -20.58
CA PRO A 96 27.43 -2.90 -19.65
C PRO A 96 27.35 -1.42 -19.27
N SER A 97 26.18 -0.80 -19.40
CA SER A 97 25.98 0.58 -18.91
C SER A 97 25.94 0.59 -17.38
N SER A 98 27.08 0.83 -16.73
CA SER A 98 27.15 1.18 -15.32
C SER A 98 27.24 2.71 -15.23
N TYR A 99 26.11 3.40 -15.02
CA TYR A 99 26.08 4.87 -14.94
C TYR A 99 26.42 5.40 -13.54
N ASN A 100 27.21 4.69 -12.74
CA ASN A 100 27.49 5.11 -11.38
C ASN A 100 28.99 5.26 -11.18
N GLU A 101 29.50 6.44 -11.57
CA GLU A 101 30.83 6.93 -11.19
C GLU A 101 30.87 7.44 -9.74
N ILE A 102 29.72 7.46 -9.05
CA ILE A 102 29.55 7.99 -7.70
C ILE A 102 29.56 6.83 -6.71
N ASP A 103 30.49 6.87 -5.76
CA ASP A 103 30.49 6.01 -4.58
C ASP A 103 29.35 6.45 -3.64
N GLY A 104 28.33 5.59 -3.50
CA GLY A 104 27.19 5.82 -2.61
C GLY A 104 27.56 5.90 -1.12
N ASN A 105 28.77 5.44 -0.75
CA ASN A 105 29.31 5.56 0.61
C ASN A 105 29.89 6.95 0.91
N ALA A 106 30.13 7.78 -0.11
CA ALA A 106 30.69 9.13 0.03
C ALA A 106 29.65 10.18 0.45
N TYR A 107 28.45 9.78 0.88
CA TYR A 107 27.41 10.68 1.34
C TYR A 107 27.74 11.26 2.72
N ASN A 108 28.71 12.18 2.74
CA ASN A 108 29.24 12.80 3.95
C ASN A 108 28.51 14.11 4.31
N GLU A 109 27.84 14.05 5.47
CA GLU A 109 27.76 15.07 6.54
C GLU A 109 27.09 16.43 6.30
N LYS A 110 26.81 16.88 5.07
CA LYS A 110 26.15 18.18 4.81
C LYS A 110 24.63 18.08 4.64
N GLU A 111 23.99 17.51 5.66
CA GLU A 111 22.54 17.38 5.69
C GLU A 111 21.84 18.61 6.25
N LEU A 112 20.58 18.79 5.87
CA LEU A 112 19.73 19.81 6.48
C LEU A 112 19.61 19.52 7.99
N ILE A 113 20.03 20.49 8.80
CA ILE A 113 19.80 20.47 10.24
C ILE A 113 18.30 20.57 10.52
N PHE A 114 17.86 19.91 11.58
CA PHE A 114 16.50 20.12 12.07
C PHE A 114 16.40 21.56 12.61
N PRO A 115 15.40 22.37 12.22
CA PRO A 115 15.30 23.76 12.65
C PRO A 115 15.29 23.90 14.19
N PRO A 116 16.26 24.60 14.80
CA PRO A 116 16.34 24.74 16.25
C PRO A 116 15.08 25.35 16.88
N GLU A 117 14.42 26.26 16.16
CA GLU A 117 13.18 26.91 16.62
C GLU A 117 12.05 25.90 16.84
N LEU A 118 12.03 24.81 16.06
CA LEU A 118 11.03 23.74 16.19
C LEU A 118 11.35 22.79 17.35
N GLN A 119 12.63 22.62 17.74
CA GLN A 119 13.01 21.81 18.89
C GLN A 119 12.61 22.47 20.21
N LEU A 120 12.73 23.80 20.26
CA LEU A 120 12.38 24.60 21.45
C LEU A 120 10.88 24.87 21.56
N ARG A 121 10.10 24.56 20.51
CA ARG A 121 8.67 24.86 20.46
C ARG A 121 7.89 23.97 21.42
N LYS A 122 7.27 24.59 22.44
CA LYS A 122 6.33 23.90 23.33
C LYS A 122 5.06 23.50 22.56
N ILE A 123 4.67 22.24 22.71
CA ILE A 123 3.40 21.73 22.18
C ILE A 123 2.26 22.42 22.93
N MET A 124 1.33 23.03 22.19
CA MET A 124 0.17 23.75 22.74
C MET A 124 -1.12 23.28 22.05
N PRO A 125 -2.28 23.29 22.74
CA PRO A 125 -3.54 23.04 22.08
C PRO A 125 -3.79 24.12 21.02
N LEU A 126 -4.40 23.76 19.90
CA LEU A 126 -4.69 24.72 18.82
C LEU A 126 -6.18 24.72 18.49
N ARG A 127 -6.66 25.91 18.13
CA ARG A 127 -7.96 26.13 17.50
C ARG A 127 -7.73 27.06 16.32
N LEU A 128 -8.05 26.59 15.13
CA LEU A 128 -7.92 27.34 13.89
C LEU A 128 -9.30 27.48 13.24
N ASN A 129 -9.57 28.65 12.66
CA ASN A 129 -10.76 28.88 11.85
C ASN A 129 -10.32 28.96 10.38
N GLY A 130 -10.88 28.08 9.55
CA GLY A 130 -10.70 28.07 8.11
C GLY A 130 -11.79 28.84 7.38
N PHE A 131 -11.66 28.89 6.05
CA PHE A 131 -12.69 29.44 5.17
C PHE A 131 -14.01 28.66 5.32
N ASN A 132 -15.13 29.31 4.99
CA ASN A 132 -16.48 28.74 5.09
C ASN A 132 -16.89 28.25 6.48
N GLY A 133 -16.27 28.81 7.55
CA GLY A 133 -16.63 28.47 8.93
C GLY A 133 -16.10 27.13 9.42
N VAL A 134 -15.20 26.47 8.67
CA VAL A 134 -14.54 25.23 9.11
C VAL A 134 -13.70 25.51 10.37
N ARG A 135 -13.85 24.67 11.39
CA ARG A 135 -13.08 24.77 12.64
C ARG A 135 -12.18 23.56 12.79
N TRP A 136 -10.92 23.79 13.10
CA TRP A 136 -9.93 22.74 13.32
C TRP A 136 -9.35 22.83 14.73
N TYR A 137 -9.40 21.73 15.46
CA TYR A 137 -8.91 21.64 16.84
C TYR A 137 -7.76 20.64 16.95
N ARG A 138 -6.81 20.92 17.83
CA ARG A 138 -5.76 19.98 18.26
C ARG A 138 -5.74 19.90 19.78
N PRO A 139 -6.47 18.95 20.40
CA PRO A 139 -6.32 18.64 21.82
C PRO A 139 -4.95 18.01 22.11
N LEU A 140 -4.49 18.13 23.36
CA LEU A 140 -3.27 17.49 23.84
C LEU A 140 -3.52 16.38 24.88
N LYS A 141 -4.76 16.28 25.37
CA LYS A 141 -5.18 15.32 26.38
C LYS A 141 -6.43 14.59 25.91
N LEU A 142 -6.60 13.35 26.37
CA LEU A 142 -7.77 12.54 26.06
C LEU A 142 -9.08 13.23 26.50
N ASP A 143 -9.14 13.75 27.73
CA ASP A 143 -10.33 14.46 28.23
C ASP A 143 -10.77 15.62 27.32
N GLN A 144 -9.80 16.38 26.79
CA GLN A 144 -10.09 17.49 25.87
C GLN A 144 -10.66 16.99 24.54
N LEU A 145 -10.15 15.87 24.03
CA LEU A 145 -10.67 15.24 22.82
C LEU A 145 -12.12 14.80 23.05
N LEU A 146 -12.40 14.13 24.18
CA LEU A 146 -13.72 13.61 24.48
C LEU A 146 -14.74 14.73 24.69
N GLN A 147 -14.35 15.81 25.38
CA GLN A 147 -15.17 17.01 25.50
C GLN A 147 -15.47 17.65 24.13
N LEU A 148 -14.47 17.75 23.25
CA LEU A 148 -14.67 18.27 21.90
C LEU A 148 -15.59 17.36 21.07
N LYS A 149 -15.46 16.05 21.19
CA LYS A 149 -16.31 15.07 20.51
C LYS A 149 -17.76 15.13 21.01
N SER A 150 -17.97 15.28 22.33
CA SER A 150 -19.29 15.49 22.93
C SER A 150 -19.93 16.82 22.49
N CYS A 151 -19.16 17.92 22.46
CA CYS A 151 -19.63 19.22 21.96
C CYS A 151 -19.90 19.23 20.45
N TYR A 152 -19.19 18.41 19.68
CA TYR A 152 -19.30 18.32 18.22
C TYR A 152 -19.39 16.84 17.79
N PRO A 153 -20.55 16.20 17.94
CA PRO A 153 -20.77 14.81 17.56
C PRO A 153 -20.33 14.48 16.13
N GLU A 154 -20.65 15.36 15.18
CA GLU A 154 -20.34 15.18 13.76
C GLU A 154 -18.87 15.47 13.41
N ALA A 155 -18.04 15.87 14.38
CA ALA A 155 -16.65 16.21 14.12
C ALA A 155 -15.87 15.00 13.61
N LYS A 156 -15.10 15.22 12.53
CA LYS A 156 -14.20 14.19 12.01
C LYS A 156 -12.88 14.20 12.76
N LEU A 157 -12.50 13.03 13.27
CA LEU A 157 -11.20 12.81 13.88
C LEU A 157 -10.15 12.59 12.79
N ILE A 158 -9.06 13.38 12.84
CA ILE A 158 -8.04 13.43 11.79
C ILE A 158 -6.68 13.02 12.33
N ILE A 159 -6.02 12.12 11.62
CA ILE A 159 -4.61 11.78 11.81
C ILE A 159 -3.85 12.03 10.52
N GLY A 160 -3.88 11.07 9.59
CA GLY A 160 -3.17 11.16 8.31
C GLY A 160 -3.93 11.79 7.16
N ASN A 161 -5.22 12.09 7.36
CA ASN A 161 -6.13 12.64 6.33
C ASN A 161 -6.24 11.80 5.03
N SER A 162 -5.82 10.53 5.05
CA SER A 162 -5.74 9.68 3.85
C SER A 162 -7.09 9.20 3.31
N GLU A 163 -8.16 9.26 4.13
CA GLU A 163 -9.54 9.01 3.68
C GLU A 163 -10.32 10.33 3.64
N VAL A 164 -10.34 11.09 4.74
CA VAL A 164 -11.09 12.35 4.82
C VAL A 164 -10.73 13.32 3.69
N GLY A 165 -9.45 13.41 3.32
CA GLY A 165 -9.01 14.22 2.18
C GLY A 165 -9.60 13.77 0.84
N VAL A 166 -9.74 12.45 0.64
CA VAL A 166 -10.38 11.88 -0.56
C VAL A 166 -11.88 12.18 -0.56
N GLU A 167 -12.54 12.09 0.60
CA GLU A 167 -13.96 12.40 0.74
C GLU A 167 -14.24 13.89 0.48
N THR A 168 -13.41 14.79 0.99
CA THR A 168 -13.57 16.23 0.74
C THR A 168 -13.31 16.58 -0.73
N GLU A 169 -12.27 16.01 -1.35
CA GLU A 169 -11.86 16.38 -2.72
C GLU A 169 -12.76 15.73 -3.79
N PHE A 170 -13.01 14.42 -3.67
CA PHE A 170 -13.66 13.65 -4.75
C PHE A 170 -15.11 13.31 -4.46
N LYS A 171 -15.54 13.32 -3.19
CA LYS A 171 -16.95 13.10 -2.81
C LYS A 171 -17.66 14.40 -2.38
N ASN A 172 -16.96 15.54 -2.43
CA ASN A 172 -17.47 16.83 -2.00
C ASN A 172 -18.04 16.82 -0.56
N ALA A 173 -17.48 15.97 0.31
CA ALA A 173 -17.93 15.88 1.69
C ALA A 173 -17.56 17.15 2.46
N GLN A 174 -18.52 17.70 3.21
CA GLN A 174 -18.34 18.97 3.94
C GLN A 174 -18.28 18.70 5.43
N TYR A 175 -17.11 18.89 6.04
CA TYR A 175 -16.89 18.72 7.48
C TYR A 175 -16.67 20.06 8.16
N GLY A 176 -17.66 20.53 8.92
CA GLY A 176 -17.61 21.82 9.60
C GLY A 176 -16.64 21.86 10.79
N VAL A 177 -16.40 20.70 11.43
CA VAL A 177 -15.47 20.57 12.55
C VAL A 177 -14.54 19.37 12.34
N MET A 178 -13.24 19.61 12.49
CA MET A 178 -12.20 18.60 12.42
C MET A 178 -11.37 18.63 13.70
N ILE A 179 -11.05 17.46 14.25
CA ILE A 179 -10.27 17.33 15.48
C ILE A 179 -9.05 16.46 15.18
N SER A 180 -7.86 17.04 15.25
CA SER A 180 -6.62 16.28 15.08
C SER A 180 -6.21 15.59 16.38
N VAL A 181 -6.17 14.26 16.34
CA VAL A 181 -5.78 13.43 17.50
C VAL A 181 -4.29 13.04 17.49
N THR A 182 -3.50 13.75 16.68
CA THR A 182 -2.06 13.50 16.50
C THR A 182 -1.23 13.72 17.76
N HIS A 183 -1.74 14.45 18.75
CA HIS A 183 -1.03 14.84 19.97
C HIS A 183 -1.71 14.36 21.26
N VAL A 184 -2.57 13.34 21.17
CA VAL A 184 -3.24 12.71 22.33
C VAL A 184 -2.49 11.41 22.66
N PRO A 185 -1.57 11.40 23.64
CA PRO A 185 -0.59 10.31 23.82
C PRO A 185 -1.22 8.92 24.02
N GLU A 186 -2.36 8.86 24.69
CA GLU A 186 -3.06 7.62 25.01
C GLU A 186 -3.41 6.83 23.74
N LEU A 187 -3.78 7.51 22.66
CA LEU A 187 -4.13 6.90 21.37
C LEU A 187 -2.92 6.40 20.56
N HIS A 188 -1.69 6.77 20.94
CA HIS A 188 -0.45 6.34 20.26
C HIS A 188 0.26 5.20 20.99
N THR A 189 -0.37 4.63 22.02
CA THR A 189 0.21 3.57 22.84
C THR A 189 0.39 2.28 22.04
N LEU A 190 1.58 1.67 22.11
CA LEU A 190 1.86 0.30 21.65
C LEU A 190 2.45 -0.47 22.83
N LYS A 191 1.75 -1.50 23.29
CA LYS A 191 2.19 -2.29 24.46
C LYS A 191 1.98 -3.78 24.21
N VAL A 192 2.95 -4.55 24.67
CA VAL A 192 2.86 -6.00 24.84
C VAL A 192 2.24 -6.25 26.21
N GLU A 193 1.15 -6.99 26.27
CA GLU A 193 0.46 -7.39 27.49
C GLU A 193 0.51 -8.93 27.64
N GLU A 194 0.07 -9.44 28.79
CA GLU A 194 0.06 -10.88 29.07
C GLU A 194 -0.81 -11.65 28.07
N ASP A 195 -2.00 -11.12 27.78
CA ASP A 195 -3.01 -11.76 26.93
C ASP A 195 -2.97 -11.34 25.44
N GLY A 196 -2.15 -10.35 25.09
CA GLY A 196 -2.05 -9.91 23.70
C GLY A 196 -1.25 -8.62 23.49
N LEU A 197 -1.56 -7.93 22.39
CA LEU A 197 -1.05 -6.61 22.07
C LEU A 197 -2.15 -5.56 22.25
N ARG A 198 -1.82 -4.46 22.95
CA ARG A 198 -2.63 -3.25 22.98
C ARG A 198 -2.09 -2.25 21.96
N ILE A 199 -2.93 -1.90 20.99
CA ILE A 199 -2.61 -1.02 19.87
C ILE A 199 -3.52 0.20 19.91
N GLY A 200 -2.97 1.37 20.22
CA GLY A 200 -3.70 2.63 20.23
C GLY A 200 -4.27 2.98 18.85
N SER A 201 -5.45 3.60 18.83
CA SER A 201 -6.16 3.88 17.58
C SER A 201 -5.45 4.89 16.67
N ALA A 202 -4.58 5.74 17.21
CA ALA A 202 -3.83 6.73 16.44
C ALA A 202 -2.45 6.26 15.97
N VAL A 203 -2.05 5.03 16.32
CA VAL A 203 -0.82 4.39 15.85
C VAL A 203 -0.80 4.35 14.32
N ARG A 204 0.32 4.78 13.72
CA ARG A 204 0.52 4.74 12.26
C ARG A 204 0.79 3.32 11.79
N LEU A 205 0.31 2.97 10.60
CA LEU A 205 0.48 1.61 10.06
C LEU A 205 1.96 1.22 9.89
N ALA A 206 2.83 2.16 9.53
CA ALA A 206 4.28 1.92 9.48
C ALA A 206 4.87 1.60 10.87
N GLN A 207 4.44 2.30 11.92
CA GLN A 207 4.88 2.03 13.29
C GLN A 207 4.38 0.67 13.78
N LEU A 208 3.13 0.33 13.48
CA LEU A 208 2.59 -1.01 13.75
C LEU A 208 3.41 -2.09 13.04
N GLN A 209 3.75 -1.88 11.76
CA GLN A 209 4.55 -2.83 10.98
C GLN A 209 5.90 -3.11 11.64
N ASP A 210 6.62 -2.09 12.08
CA ASP A 210 7.93 -2.27 12.73
C ASP A 210 7.82 -2.86 14.14
N PHE A 211 6.75 -2.52 14.87
CA PHE A 211 6.47 -3.12 16.17
C PHE A 211 6.16 -4.62 16.05
N LEU A 212 5.32 -5.02 15.09
CA LEU A 212 5.01 -6.43 14.84
C LEU A 212 6.26 -7.24 14.45
N LYS A 213 7.16 -6.68 13.63
CA LYS A 213 8.45 -7.34 13.30
C LYS A 213 9.26 -7.64 14.56
N LYS A 214 9.35 -6.70 15.50
CA LYS A 214 10.07 -6.88 16.77
C LYS A 214 9.42 -7.97 17.61
N VAL A 215 8.10 -7.88 17.80
CA VAL A 215 7.33 -8.86 18.59
C VAL A 215 7.47 -10.28 18.01
N ILE A 216 7.42 -10.44 16.69
CA ILE A 216 7.59 -11.74 16.01
C ILE A 216 9.02 -12.27 16.17
N ALA A 217 10.04 -11.40 16.21
CA ALA A 217 11.43 -11.83 16.41
C ALA A 217 11.71 -12.25 17.87
N GLU A 218 11.04 -11.61 18.83
CA GLU A 218 11.24 -11.86 20.27
C GLU A 218 10.39 -13.02 20.81
N ARG A 219 9.28 -13.36 20.16
CA ARG A 219 8.34 -14.40 20.60
C ARG A 219 8.27 -15.57 19.63
N GLY A 220 7.82 -16.73 20.13
CA GLY A 220 7.66 -17.93 19.32
C GLY A 220 6.67 -17.76 18.16
N SER A 221 6.92 -18.45 17.04
CA SER A 221 6.07 -18.43 15.85
C SER A 221 4.62 -18.84 16.14
N LEU A 222 4.41 -19.76 17.08
CA LEU A 222 3.08 -20.27 17.48
C LEU A 222 2.21 -19.23 18.18
N GLN A 223 2.81 -18.30 18.94
CA GLN A 223 2.06 -17.25 19.66
C GLN A 223 1.82 -16.01 18.81
N THR A 224 2.47 -15.91 17.65
CA THR A 224 2.50 -14.70 16.83
C THR A 224 1.85 -14.90 15.45
N SER A 225 1.04 -15.94 15.25
CA SER A 225 0.43 -16.23 13.94
C SER A 225 -0.45 -15.07 13.46
N SER A 226 -1.28 -14.49 14.33
CA SER A 226 -2.04 -13.25 14.05
C SER A 226 -1.15 -12.07 13.65
N CYS A 227 -0.05 -11.87 14.38
CA CYS A 227 0.90 -10.79 14.12
C CYS A 227 1.56 -10.95 12.74
N GLN A 228 1.94 -12.18 12.38
CA GLN A 228 2.51 -12.49 11.08
C GLN A 228 1.52 -12.24 9.94
N ALA A 229 0.25 -12.62 10.12
CA ALA A 229 -0.77 -12.41 9.10
C ALA A 229 -1.01 -10.91 8.85
N ILE A 230 -1.12 -10.11 9.91
CA ILE A 230 -1.26 -8.64 9.81
C ILE A 230 -0.01 -8.03 9.16
N LEU A 231 1.20 -8.47 9.55
CA LEU A 231 2.45 -7.98 8.96
C LEU A 231 2.52 -8.28 7.46
N ARG A 232 2.15 -9.49 7.05
CA ARG A 232 2.13 -9.91 5.63
C ARG A 232 1.08 -9.12 4.83
N GLN A 233 -0.07 -8.82 5.43
CA GLN A 233 -1.08 -7.97 4.79
C GLN A 233 -0.59 -6.52 4.63
N LEU A 234 0.05 -5.95 5.65
CA LEU A 234 0.59 -4.58 5.63
C LEU A 234 1.67 -4.38 4.57
N LYS A 235 2.42 -5.42 4.20
CA LYS A 235 3.41 -5.39 3.11
C LYS A 235 2.79 -4.93 1.79
N TRP A 236 1.55 -5.32 1.51
CA TRP A 236 0.83 -5.00 0.28
C TRP A 236 -0.19 -3.86 0.44
N PHE A 237 -0.18 -3.20 1.61
CA PHE A 237 -1.07 -2.08 1.92
C PHE A 237 -0.44 -0.76 1.48
N ALA A 238 -0.94 -0.18 0.40
CA ALA A 238 -0.55 1.15 -0.11
C ALA A 238 0.98 1.33 -0.31
N GLY A 239 1.41 2.55 -0.64
CA GLY A 239 2.81 2.98 -0.55
C GLY A 239 3.27 3.32 0.89
N THR A 240 4.59 3.37 1.09
CA THR A 240 5.21 3.77 2.36
C THR A 240 4.75 5.16 2.84
N GLN A 241 4.48 6.06 1.91
CA GLN A 241 3.97 7.42 2.16
C GLN A 241 2.64 7.39 2.89
N ILE A 242 1.70 6.54 2.43
CA ILE A 242 0.39 6.37 3.06
C ILE A 242 0.53 5.67 4.41
N ARG A 243 1.32 4.59 4.50
CA ARG A 243 1.54 3.86 5.76
C ARG A 243 2.15 4.74 6.87
N ASN A 244 2.96 5.73 6.50
CA ASN A 244 3.57 6.67 7.44
C ASN A 244 2.60 7.69 8.06
N VAL A 245 1.37 7.82 7.54
CA VAL A 245 0.38 8.77 8.04
C VAL A 245 -0.97 8.13 8.38
N ALA A 246 -1.37 7.08 7.67
CA ALA A 246 -2.57 6.31 7.94
C ALA A 246 -2.48 5.64 9.31
N SER A 247 -3.59 5.65 10.05
CA SER A 247 -3.67 5.09 11.40
C SER A 247 -4.53 3.84 11.45
N VAL A 248 -4.31 3.00 12.46
CA VAL A 248 -5.08 1.78 12.72
C VAL A 248 -6.57 2.11 12.93
N GLY A 249 -6.87 3.05 13.82
CA GLY A 249 -8.23 3.48 14.12
C GLY A 249 -8.88 4.20 12.95
N GLY A 250 -8.12 4.99 12.18
CA GLY A 250 -8.62 5.57 10.93
C GLY A 250 -9.05 4.50 9.93
N ASN A 251 -8.25 3.45 9.75
CA ASN A 251 -8.58 2.33 8.87
C ASN A 251 -9.83 1.55 9.36
N ILE A 252 -9.92 1.28 10.66
CA ILE A 252 -11.06 0.58 11.28
C ILE A 252 -12.34 1.41 11.18
N CYS A 253 -12.33 2.65 11.70
CA CYS A 253 -13.52 3.52 11.75
C CYS A 253 -13.99 3.99 10.37
N THR A 254 -13.13 3.96 9.34
CA THR A 254 -13.55 4.16 7.95
C THR A 254 -14.53 3.06 7.51
N ALA A 255 -14.42 1.85 8.05
CA ALA A 255 -15.28 0.70 7.72
C ALA A 255 -15.42 0.49 6.20
N SER A 256 -14.31 0.58 5.48
CA SER A 256 -14.30 0.28 4.04
C SER A 256 -14.56 -1.22 3.84
N PRO A 257 -15.49 -1.62 2.95
CA PRO A 257 -15.76 -3.03 2.69
C PRO A 257 -14.57 -3.78 2.10
N ILE A 258 -13.64 -3.05 1.49
CA ILE A 258 -12.39 -3.53 0.88
C ILE A 258 -11.17 -3.21 1.76
N SER A 259 -11.37 -2.95 3.07
CA SER A 259 -10.27 -2.78 4.00
C SER A 259 -9.48 -4.09 4.10
N ASP A 260 -8.17 -3.99 3.96
CA ASP A 260 -7.25 -5.13 4.05
C ASP A 260 -7.13 -5.70 5.47
N LEU A 261 -7.33 -4.88 6.50
CA LEU A 261 -7.10 -5.30 7.89
C LEU A 261 -8.39 -5.69 8.62
N ASN A 262 -9.56 -5.20 8.22
CA ASN A 262 -10.81 -5.47 8.93
C ASN A 262 -11.15 -6.98 8.99
N PRO A 263 -11.02 -7.76 7.90
CA PRO A 263 -11.20 -9.20 7.97
C PRO A 263 -10.27 -9.88 8.98
N LEU A 264 -9.02 -9.42 9.10
CA LEU A 264 -8.06 -9.97 10.06
C LEU A 264 -8.39 -9.59 11.50
N TRP A 265 -8.82 -8.36 11.78
CA TRP A 265 -9.28 -7.99 13.11
C TRP A 265 -10.46 -8.86 13.56
N MET A 266 -11.40 -9.12 12.64
CA MET A 266 -12.54 -10.00 12.91
C MET A 266 -12.11 -11.46 13.09
N SER A 267 -11.32 -12.02 12.17
CA SER A 267 -10.96 -13.44 12.20
C SER A 267 -10.06 -13.80 13.37
N THR A 268 -9.23 -12.87 13.83
CA THR A 268 -8.33 -13.07 14.99
C THR A 268 -9.05 -12.91 16.34
N GLY A 269 -10.32 -12.53 16.35
CA GLY A 269 -11.06 -12.26 17.58
C GLY A 269 -10.56 -11.02 18.32
N ALA A 270 -10.00 -10.03 17.60
CA ALA A 270 -9.57 -8.79 18.20
C ALA A 270 -10.77 -8.06 18.83
N THR A 271 -10.52 -7.35 19.92
CA THR A 271 -11.53 -6.52 20.59
C THR A 271 -11.14 -5.05 20.53
N PHE A 272 -12.15 -4.20 20.49
CA PHE A 272 -11.99 -2.75 20.38
C PHE A 272 -12.46 -2.11 21.68
N GLN A 273 -11.57 -1.35 22.31
CA GLN A 273 -11.89 -0.53 23.47
C GLN A 273 -12.35 0.84 23.00
N ILE A 274 -13.52 1.25 23.45
CA ILE A 274 -14.20 2.48 23.09
C ILE A 274 -14.42 3.25 24.38
N ILE A 275 -14.13 4.55 24.36
CA ILE A 275 -14.24 5.42 25.52
C ILE A 275 -15.22 6.57 25.24
N ASP A 276 -16.03 6.91 26.24
CA ASP A 276 -16.97 8.04 26.19
C ASP A 276 -16.46 9.27 26.97
N VAL A 277 -17.21 10.37 26.94
CA VAL A 277 -16.87 11.62 27.65
C VAL A 277 -16.85 11.51 29.17
N ASN A 278 -17.50 10.49 29.72
CA ASN A 278 -17.53 10.22 31.16
C ASN A 278 -16.39 9.29 31.60
N ASN A 279 -15.45 8.99 30.70
CA ASN A 279 -14.35 8.03 30.91
C ASN A 279 -14.82 6.58 31.12
N ASN A 280 -16.05 6.24 30.72
CA ASN A 280 -16.47 4.85 30.68
C ASN A 280 -15.81 4.16 29.49
N VAL A 281 -15.20 3.00 29.73
CA VAL A 281 -14.61 2.18 28.67
C VAL A 281 -15.49 0.96 28.46
N ARG A 282 -16.01 0.81 27.25
CA ARG A 282 -16.66 -0.42 26.80
C ARG A 282 -15.79 -1.16 25.80
N THR A 283 -15.95 -2.48 25.76
CA THR A 283 -15.24 -3.34 24.82
C THR A 283 -16.26 -3.99 23.89
N THR A 284 -15.97 -4.02 22.60
CA THR A 284 -16.76 -4.75 21.60
C THR A 284 -15.85 -5.65 20.78
N VAL A 285 -16.34 -6.80 20.32
CA VAL A 285 -15.59 -7.67 19.41
C VAL A 285 -15.57 -7.06 18.01
N ALA A 286 -14.47 -7.26 17.28
CA ALA A 286 -14.33 -6.66 15.95
C ALA A 286 -15.45 -7.06 14.97
N LYS A 287 -16.03 -8.25 15.13
CA LYS A 287 -17.14 -8.76 14.31
C LYS A 287 -18.40 -7.90 14.43
N ASP A 288 -18.71 -7.42 15.64
CA ASP A 288 -19.94 -6.68 15.94
C ASP A 288 -19.80 -5.17 15.73
N PHE A 289 -18.57 -4.70 15.50
CA PHE A 289 -18.27 -3.28 15.32
C PHE A 289 -18.71 -2.72 13.97
N PHE A 290 -18.79 -3.54 12.92
CA PHE A 290 -19.12 -3.10 11.56
C PHE A 290 -20.61 -3.29 11.28
N LEU A 291 -21.39 -2.20 11.37
CA LEU A 291 -22.85 -2.26 11.30
C LEU A 291 -23.43 -2.13 9.88
N GLY A 292 -22.63 -1.62 8.94
CA GLY A 292 -23.08 -1.41 7.56
C GLY A 292 -22.04 -0.67 6.73
N TYR A 293 -22.39 -0.33 5.48
CA TYR A 293 -21.49 0.40 4.59
C TYR A 293 -21.02 1.71 5.23
N ARG A 294 -19.72 1.80 5.54
CA ARG A 294 -19.10 2.97 6.19
C ARG A 294 -19.77 3.35 7.53
N LYS A 295 -20.39 2.38 8.22
CA LYS A 295 -21.07 2.57 9.51
C LYS A 295 -20.49 1.64 10.57
N VAL A 296 -20.18 2.19 11.73
CA VAL A 296 -19.56 1.48 12.86
C VAL A 296 -20.37 1.64 14.13
N ASP A 297 -20.16 0.74 15.09
CA ASP A 297 -20.72 0.80 16.44
C ASP A 297 -19.97 1.81 17.33
N LEU A 298 -20.13 3.10 17.02
CA LEU A 298 -19.69 4.21 17.85
C LEU A 298 -20.85 5.17 18.05
N LYS A 299 -21.11 5.55 19.30
CA LYS A 299 -22.01 6.66 19.63
C LYS A 299 -21.37 8.01 19.33
N ASP A 300 -22.20 9.03 19.35
CA ASP A 300 -21.86 10.41 19.02
C ASP A 300 -20.74 11.01 19.88
N ASP A 301 -20.66 10.62 21.15
CA ASP A 301 -19.67 11.07 22.14
C ASP A 301 -18.52 10.08 22.34
N GLU A 302 -18.51 8.96 21.62
CA GLU A 302 -17.53 7.89 21.76
C GLU A 302 -16.34 8.04 20.80
N VAL A 303 -15.19 7.51 21.23
CA VAL A 303 -13.97 7.41 20.45
C VAL A 303 -13.36 6.02 20.59
N LEU A 304 -12.88 5.45 19.47
CA LEU A 304 -12.07 4.24 19.50
C LEU A 304 -10.72 4.54 20.19
N LEU A 305 -10.48 3.94 21.35
CA LEU A 305 -9.28 4.13 22.16
C LEU A 305 -8.13 3.24 21.69
N SER A 306 -8.37 1.93 21.64
CA SER A 306 -7.36 0.93 21.28
C SER A 306 -7.96 -0.37 20.77
N VAL A 307 -7.17 -1.11 20.02
CA VAL A 307 -7.41 -2.48 19.60
C VAL A 307 -6.61 -3.42 20.50
N ILE A 308 -7.26 -4.45 21.01
CA ILE A 308 -6.62 -5.54 21.75
C ILE A 308 -6.57 -6.75 20.81
N LEU A 309 -5.37 -7.14 20.41
CA LEU A 309 -5.11 -8.30 19.57
C LEU A 309 -4.62 -9.46 20.46
N PRO A 310 -5.41 -10.54 20.64
CA PRO A 310 -5.00 -11.64 21.51
C PRO A 310 -3.81 -12.41 20.94
N TRP A 311 -3.03 -13.05 21.83
CA TRP A 311 -2.04 -14.03 21.42
C TRP A 311 -2.70 -15.27 20.80
N THR A 312 -2.02 -15.89 19.84
CA THR A 312 -2.49 -17.16 19.29
C THR A 312 -2.13 -18.32 20.21
N ARG A 313 -3.08 -19.24 20.36
CA ARG A 313 -2.94 -20.48 21.12
C ARG A 313 -2.02 -21.46 20.40
N PRO A 314 -1.46 -22.46 21.09
CA PRO A 314 -0.83 -23.59 20.42
C PRO A 314 -1.78 -24.23 19.40
N PHE A 315 -1.27 -24.57 18.21
CA PHE A 315 -2.06 -25.11 17.10
C PHE A 315 -3.20 -24.21 16.60
N GLU A 316 -3.04 -22.89 16.81
CA GLU A 316 -3.86 -21.86 16.18
C GLU A 316 -3.12 -21.23 15.01
N TYR A 317 -3.73 -21.28 13.82
CA TYR A 317 -3.14 -20.83 12.58
C TYR A 317 -3.96 -19.69 12.00
N VAL A 318 -3.30 -18.60 11.61
CA VAL A 318 -3.92 -17.43 10.98
C VAL A 318 -3.28 -17.17 9.62
N LYS A 319 -4.12 -16.95 8.61
CA LYS A 319 -3.68 -16.63 7.25
C LYS A 319 -4.50 -15.52 6.62
N GLU A 320 -3.78 -14.61 6.00
CA GLU A 320 -4.25 -13.48 5.21
C GLU A 320 -4.29 -13.82 3.71
N PHE A 321 -5.26 -13.25 3.00
CA PHE A 321 -5.35 -13.31 1.54
C PHE A 321 -5.75 -11.95 0.98
N LYS A 322 -5.19 -11.61 -0.18
CA LYS A 322 -5.54 -10.41 -0.94
C LYS A 322 -5.37 -10.67 -2.43
N GLN A 323 -6.39 -10.32 -3.21
CA GLN A 323 -6.30 -10.22 -4.65
C GLN A 323 -6.65 -8.79 -5.08
N ALA A 324 -5.82 -8.22 -5.96
CA ALA A 324 -5.98 -6.89 -6.54
C ALA A 324 -5.52 -6.91 -8.01
N HIS A 325 -5.66 -5.81 -8.75
CA HIS A 325 -5.18 -5.74 -10.14
C HIS A 325 -3.65 -5.68 -10.21
N ARG A 326 -3.03 -5.03 -9.23
CA ARG A 326 -1.58 -5.02 -9.03
C ARG A 326 -1.25 -5.40 -7.58
N ARG A 327 -0.04 -5.93 -7.35
CA ARG A 327 0.35 -6.41 -6.01
C ARG A 327 0.57 -5.31 -4.99
N GLN A 328 1.12 -4.17 -5.40
CA GLN A 328 1.44 -3.04 -4.53
C GLN A 328 0.54 -1.86 -4.85
N ASP A 329 0.23 -1.07 -3.82
CA ASP A 329 -0.48 0.20 -3.93
C ASP A 329 -1.87 0.11 -4.58
N ASP A 330 -2.60 -1.00 -4.37
CA ASP A 330 -3.93 -1.18 -4.95
C ASP A 330 -4.93 -1.70 -3.94
N ILE A 331 -6.19 -1.39 -4.20
CA ILE A 331 -7.32 -1.83 -3.39
C ILE A 331 -7.62 -3.30 -3.68
N ALA A 332 -8.10 -4.02 -2.66
CA ALA A 332 -8.50 -5.41 -2.84
C ALA A 332 -9.78 -5.51 -3.69
N LEU A 333 -9.80 -6.47 -4.62
CA LEU A 333 -11.02 -7.00 -5.23
C LEU A 333 -11.75 -7.91 -4.23
N VAL A 334 -10.99 -8.85 -3.65
CA VAL A 334 -11.39 -9.69 -2.52
C VAL A 334 -10.18 -9.86 -1.62
N ASN A 335 -10.39 -9.81 -0.32
CA ASN A 335 -9.41 -10.17 0.68
C ASN A 335 -10.06 -11.07 1.74
N ALA A 336 -9.25 -11.76 2.54
CA ALA A 336 -9.75 -12.61 3.60
C ALA A 336 -8.78 -12.67 4.79
N GLY A 337 -9.35 -12.83 5.98
CA GLY A 337 -8.67 -13.25 7.18
C GLY A 337 -9.27 -14.58 7.63
N MET A 338 -8.43 -15.59 7.80
CA MET A 338 -8.85 -16.93 8.22
C MET A 338 -8.05 -17.38 9.43
N ARG A 339 -8.73 -17.94 10.43
CA ARG A 339 -8.17 -18.50 11.65
C ARG A 339 -8.75 -19.89 11.88
N VAL A 340 -7.91 -20.83 12.31
CA VAL A 340 -8.37 -22.12 12.83
C VAL A 340 -7.56 -22.52 14.04
N HIS A 341 -8.22 -23.06 15.06
CA HIS A 341 -7.61 -23.65 16.23
C HIS A 341 -7.96 -25.13 16.29
N ILE A 342 -6.94 -25.97 16.33
CA ILE A 342 -7.07 -27.42 16.20
C ILE A 342 -6.62 -28.05 17.51
N THR A 343 -7.41 -28.99 18.02
CA THR A 343 -7.12 -29.71 19.25
C THR A 343 -7.16 -31.20 19.00
N GLU A 344 -6.45 -31.94 19.84
CA GLU A 344 -6.54 -33.40 19.85
C GLU A 344 -7.78 -33.85 20.63
N ALA A 345 -8.60 -34.70 20.03
CA ALA A 345 -9.74 -35.36 20.64
C ALA A 345 -9.78 -36.83 20.18
N GLU A 346 -9.83 -37.77 21.13
CA GLU A 346 -9.92 -39.21 20.84
C GLU A 346 -8.81 -39.72 19.88
N GLY A 347 -7.59 -39.17 20.00
CA GLY A 347 -6.44 -39.51 19.14
C GLY A 347 -6.49 -38.93 17.72
N ASN A 348 -7.44 -38.05 17.44
CA ASN A 348 -7.56 -37.33 16.17
C ASN A 348 -7.42 -35.82 16.36
N TRP A 349 -6.83 -35.14 15.39
CA TRP A 349 -6.77 -33.67 15.35
C TRP A 349 -8.03 -33.12 14.68
N ILE A 350 -8.83 -32.37 15.44
CA ILE A 350 -10.10 -31.81 14.99
C ILE A 350 -10.12 -30.29 15.15
N VAL A 351 -10.93 -29.62 14.33
CA VAL A 351 -11.17 -28.19 14.44
C VAL A 351 -12.01 -27.92 15.69
N SER A 352 -11.45 -27.19 16.65
CA SER A 352 -12.17 -26.77 17.86
C SER A 352 -12.84 -25.41 17.71
N ASP A 353 -12.24 -24.53 16.89
CA ASP A 353 -12.70 -23.17 16.67
C ASP A 353 -12.14 -22.66 15.33
N VAL A 354 -12.93 -21.90 14.59
CA VAL A 354 -12.60 -21.42 13.24
C VAL A 354 -13.26 -20.08 12.99
N SER A 355 -12.56 -19.18 12.31
CA SER A 355 -13.14 -17.96 11.79
C SER A 355 -12.67 -17.66 10.37
N ILE A 356 -13.61 -17.46 9.46
CA ILE A 356 -13.40 -17.23 8.03
C ILE A 356 -14.15 -15.94 7.68
N VAL A 357 -13.39 -14.88 7.39
CA VAL A 357 -13.95 -13.56 7.10
C VAL A 357 -13.44 -13.05 5.76
N TYR A 358 -14.35 -12.60 4.90
CA TYR A 358 -14.04 -12.03 3.60
C TYR A 358 -14.35 -10.54 3.56
N GLY A 359 -13.49 -9.75 2.91
CA GLY A 359 -13.79 -8.39 2.49
C GLY A 359 -13.89 -8.28 0.97
N GLY A 360 -14.46 -7.18 0.49
CA GLY A 360 -14.70 -6.95 -0.93
C GLY A 360 -15.80 -7.82 -1.52
N VAL A 361 -16.67 -8.41 -0.69
CA VAL A 361 -17.80 -9.27 -1.14
C VAL A 361 -19.16 -8.76 -0.71
N ALA A 362 -19.23 -7.86 0.27
CA ALA A 362 -20.47 -7.23 0.74
C ALA A 362 -20.21 -5.78 1.16
N ALA A 363 -21.23 -5.13 1.74
CA ALA A 363 -21.13 -3.77 2.28
C ALA A 363 -20.25 -3.66 3.55
N VAL A 364 -20.04 -4.77 4.23
CA VAL A 364 -19.12 -4.94 5.37
C VAL A 364 -18.33 -6.24 5.16
N PRO A 365 -17.21 -6.45 5.85
CA PRO A 365 -16.58 -7.76 5.85
C PRO A 365 -17.57 -8.81 6.39
N LEU A 366 -17.65 -9.96 5.72
CA LEU A 366 -18.68 -10.96 5.95
C LEU A 366 -18.05 -12.27 6.45
N THR A 367 -18.67 -12.82 7.48
CA THR A 367 -18.26 -14.07 8.11
C THR A 367 -18.96 -15.27 7.45
N ALA A 368 -18.22 -16.33 7.14
CA ALA A 368 -18.79 -17.58 6.60
C ALA A 368 -19.35 -18.47 7.72
N GLY A 369 -20.46 -18.05 8.34
CA GLY A 369 -20.98 -18.65 9.56
C GLY A 369 -21.47 -20.10 9.42
N LYS A 370 -22.08 -20.47 8.29
CA LYS A 370 -22.50 -21.85 8.04
C LYS A 370 -21.29 -22.76 7.85
N THR A 371 -20.31 -22.32 7.05
CA THR A 371 -19.05 -23.04 6.85
C THR A 371 -18.27 -23.17 8.17
N GLU A 372 -18.16 -22.12 8.97
CA GLU A 372 -17.53 -22.16 10.29
C GLU A 372 -18.17 -23.23 11.18
N SER A 373 -19.50 -23.20 11.30
CA SER A 373 -20.26 -24.16 12.11
C SER A 373 -20.10 -25.60 11.63
N PHE A 374 -20.01 -25.81 10.32
CA PHE A 374 -19.79 -27.12 9.71
C PHE A 374 -18.39 -27.68 10.00
N LEU A 375 -17.37 -26.83 10.04
CA LEU A 375 -15.98 -27.25 10.23
C LEU A 375 -15.68 -27.64 11.68
N VAL A 376 -16.33 -27.01 12.66
CA VAL A 376 -16.15 -27.34 14.08
C VAL A 376 -16.49 -28.81 14.34
N GLY A 377 -15.60 -29.50 15.05
CA GLY A 377 -15.69 -30.92 15.36
C GLY A 377 -15.18 -31.85 14.25
N LYS A 378 -14.79 -31.33 13.09
CA LYS A 378 -14.31 -32.15 11.95
C LYS A 378 -12.80 -32.23 11.88
N LYS A 379 -12.32 -33.33 11.30
CA LYS A 379 -10.94 -33.48 10.84
C LYS A 379 -10.75 -32.69 9.54
N LEU A 380 -9.62 -32.00 9.41
CA LEU A 380 -9.25 -31.32 8.16
C LEU A 380 -8.66 -32.32 7.16
N ASP A 381 -9.52 -32.94 6.34
CA ASP A 381 -9.15 -33.81 5.22
C ASP A 381 -9.76 -33.31 3.90
N TYR A 382 -9.40 -33.93 2.78
CA TYR A 382 -9.92 -33.52 1.47
C TYR A 382 -11.43 -33.80 1.30
N GLY A 383 -12.01 -34.71 2.09
CA GLY A 383 -13.42 -35.10 2.00
C GLY A 383 -14.38 -33.99 2.44
N LEU A 384 -13.91 -33.02 3.23
CA LEU A 384 -14.73 -31.88 3.65
C LEU A 384 -14.87 -30.78 2.58
N LEU A 385 -13.99 -30.75 1.57
CA LEU A 385 -13.86 -29.59 0.68
C LEU A 385 -15.11 -29.33 -0.14
N ASP A 386 -15.73 -30.36 -0.70
CA ASP A 386 -16.93 -30.20 -1.54
C ASP A 386 -18.08 -29.54 -0.78
N GLU A 387 -18.35 -30.02 0.43
CA GLU A 387 -19.41 -29.48 1.27
C GLU A 387 -19.04 -28.09 1.80
N ALA A 388 -17.78 -27.86 2.19
CA ALA A 388 -17.31 -26.54 2.58
C ALA A 388 -17.47 -25.52 1.43
N PHE A 389 -17.20 -25.91 0.19
CA PHE A 389 -17.39 -25.04 -0.98
C PHE A 389 -18.87 -24.76 -1.28
N ASN A 390 -19.76 -25.74 -1.09
CA ASN A 390 -21.19 -25.52 -1.23
C ASN A 390 -21.70 -24.52 -0.19
N LEU A 391 -21.33 -24.71 1.08
CA LEU A 391 -21.70 -23.79 2.16
C LEU A 391 -21.10 -22.39 1.97
N LEU A 392 -19.86 -22.28 1.48
CA LEU A 392 -19.24 -20.97 1.20
C LEU A 392 -19.98 -20.17 0.13
N LYS A 393 -20.54 -20.84 -0.88
CA LYS A 393 -21.38 -20.17 -1.90
C LYS A 393 -22.68 -19.64 -1.30
N GLU A 394 -23.23 -20.32 -0.31
CA GLU A 394 -24.41 -19.86 0.42
C GLU A 394 -24.11 -18.74 1.42
N ASP A 395 -22.95 -18.81 2.09
CA ASP A 395 -22.51 -17.82 3.06
C ASP A 395 -22.12 -16.50 2.39
N ILE A 396 -21.47 -16.57 1.22
CA ILE A 396 -20.97 -15.40 0.49
C ILE A 396 -21.70 -15.24 -0.86
N PRO A 397 -23.02 -14.94 -0.87
CA PRO A 397 -23.74 -14.76 -2.11
C PRO A 397 -23.36 -13.42 -2.75
N LEU A 398 -22.96 -13.46 -4.03
CA LEU A 398 -22.68 -12.27 -4.83
C LEU A 398 -23.72 -12.16 -5.94
N ALA A 399 -24.56 -11.12 -5.89
CA ALA A 399 -25.53 -10.82 -6.94
C ALA A 399 -24.82 -10.40 -8.24
N GLU A 400 -25.41 -10.69 -9.40
CA GLU A 400 -24.85 -10.33 -10.72
C GLU A 400 -24.60 -8.83 -10.90
N ASN A 401 -25.42 -7.99 -10.24
CA ASN A 401 -25.31 -6.53 -10.25
C ASN A 401 -24.52 -5.97 -9.07
N ALA A 402 -23.77 -6.81 -8.34
CA ALA A 402 -22.99 -6.37 -7.19
C ALA A 402 -22.02 -5.25 -7.57
N PRO A 403 -21.94 -4.17 -6.78
CA PRO A 403 -20.98 -3.10 -7.00
C PRO A 403 -19.54 -3.63 -7.10
N GLY A 404 -18.75 -3.04 -8.00
CA GLY A 404 -17.39 -3.49 -8.33
C GLY A 404 -17.31 -4.52 -9.46
N GLY A 405 -18.44 -5.12 -9.87
CA GLY A 405 -18.46 -6.09 -10.97
C GLY A 405 -17.63 -7.34 -10.68
N MET A 406 -17.15 -8.00 -11.74
CA MET A 406 -16.29 -9.20 -11.69
C MET A 406 -16.85 -10.30 -10.77
N VAL A 407 -18.17 -10.49 -10.80
CA VAL A 407 -18.89 -11.34 -9.83
C VAL A 407 -18.36 -12.76 -9.84
N GLU A 408 -18.30 -13.42 -10.99
CA GLU A 408 -17.78 -14.79 -11.12
C GLU A 408 -16.34 -14.92 -10.60
N PHE A 409 -15.49 -13.95 -10.93
CA PHE A 409 -14.10 -13.94 -10.47
C PHE A 409 -14.01 -13.77 -8.95
N ARG A 410 -14.77 -12.86 -8.37
CA ARG A 410 -14.83 -12.64 -6.91
C ARG A 410 -15.39 -13.87 -6.19
N SER A 411 -16.43 -14.50 -6.71
CA SER A 411 -16.98 -15.76 -6.18
C SER A 411 -15.97 -16.91 -6.26
N SER A 412 -15.18 -17.01 -7.33
CA SER A 412 -14.12 -18.01 -7.44
C SER A 412 -12.98 -17.77 -6.44
N LEU A 413 -12.65 -16.51 -6.16
CA LEU A 413 -11.63 -16.15 -5.18
C LEU A 413 -11.99 -16.56 -3.75
N THR A 414 -13.28 -16.51 -3.36
CA THR A 414 -13.67 -16.93 -2.00
C THR A 414 -13.33 -18.40 -1.77
N LEU A 415 -13.70 -19.27 -2.72
CA LEU A 415 -13.39 -20.69 -2.71
C LEU A 415 -11.87 -20.95 -2.79
N SER A 416 -11.17 -20.23 -3.67
CA SER A 416 -9.72 -20.36 -3.87
C SER A 416 -8.93 -19.99 -2.61
N PHE A 417 -9.33 -18.93 -1.90
CA PHE A 417 -8.69 -18.55 -0.64
C PHE A 417 -8.91 -19.59 0.46
N PHE A 418 -10.13 -20.14 0.57
CA PHE A 418 -10.40 -21.21 1.52
C PHE A 418 -9.57 -22.45 1.20
N PHE A 419 -9.49 -22.85 -0.07
CA PHE A 419 -8.66 -23.98 -0.48
C PHE A 419 -7.18 -23.77 -0.14
N LYS A 420 -6.65 -22.57 -0.42
CA LYS A 420 -5.27 -22.23 -0.02
C LYS A 420 -5.06 -22.22 1.49
N PHE A 421 -6.06 -21.80 2.26
CA PHE A 421 -6.01 -21.86 3.72
C PHE A 421 -5.99 -23.29 4.23
N PHE A 422 -6.86 -24.15 3.70
CA PHE A 422 -6.87 -25.57 3.98
C PHE A 422 -5.49 -26.19 3.73
N LEU A 423 -4.91 -25.98 2.54
CA LEU A 423 -3.58 -26.50 2.21
C LEU A 423 -2.51 -25.94 3.15
N TYR A 424 -2.57 -24.65 3.50
CA TYR A 424 -1.62 -24.02 4.43
C TYR A 424 -1.67 -24.69 5.81
N VAL A 425 -2.86 -24.90 6.36
CA VAL A 425 -3.03 -25.52 7.68
C VAL A 425 -2.56 -26.98 7.67
N THR A 426 -2.94 -27.75 6.66
CA THR A 426 -2.49 -29.15 6.49
C THR A 426 -0.96 -29.22 6.35
N HIS A 427 -0.33 -28.24 5.68
CA HIS A 427 1.13 -28.16 5.62
C HIS A 427 1.76 -27.97 7.00
N GLU A 428 1.27 -26.99 7.75
CA GLU A 428 1.79 -26.65 9.09
C GLU A 428 1.57 -27.77 10.11
N MET A 429 0.54 -28.59 9.93
CA MET A 429 0.33 -29.80 10.73
C MET A 429 1.27 -30.93 10.32
N ASN A 430 1.47 -31.15 9.01
CA ASN A 430 2.38 -32.17 8.50
C ASN A 430 3.85 -31.89 8.89
N THR A 431 4.30 -30.63 8.84
CA THR A 431 5.67 -30.27 9.27
C THR A 431 5.92 -30.57 10.75
N LYS A 432 4.85 -30.73 11.55
CA LYS A 432 4.89 -31.16 12.96
C LYS A 432 4.64 -32.66 13.15
N GLY A 433 4.44 -33.43 12.07
CA GLY A 433 4.15 -34.86 12.09
C GLY A 433 2.73 -35.20 12.55
N LEU A 434 1.78 -34.28 12.44
CA LEU A 434 0.42 -34.42 12.99
C LEU A 434 -0.67 -34.72 11.94
N SER A 435 -0.33 -34.67 10.66
CA SER A 435 -1.25 -34.99 9.57
C SER A 435 -0.52 -35.71 8.45
N GLU A 436 -1.29 -36.38 7.58
CA GLU A 436 -0.77 -36.89 6.32
C GLU A 436 -0.24 -35.73 5.46
N GLY A 437 0.79 -36.03 4.66
CA GLY A 437 1.45 -35.05 3.84
C GLY A 437 0.57 -34.49 2.73
N LEU A 438 0.87 -33.27 2.31
CA LEU A 438 0.28 -32.68 1.12
C LEU A 438 0.79 -33.36 -0.14
N ASP A 439 -0.08 -33.47 -1.13
CA ASP A 439 0.35 -33.77 -2.50
C ASP A 439 1.37 -32.72 -2.95
N VAL A 440 2.49 -33.21 -3.48
CA VAL A 440 3.60 -32.39 -4.01
C VAL A 440 3.10 -31.41 -5.07
N ALA A 441 2.09 -31.79 -5.87
CA ALA A 441 1.48 -30.91 -6.86
C ALA A 441 0.89 -29.62 -6.26
N ASN A 442 0.39 -29.70 -5.02
CA ASN A 442 -0.30 -28.59 -4.33
C ASN A 442 0.65 -27.70 -3.51
N MET A 443 1.92 -28.09 -3.35
CA MET A 443 2.90 -27.35 -2.54
C MET A 443 3.17 -25.93 -3.06
N SER A 444 3.08 -25.70 -4.37
CA SER A 444 3.27 -24.37 -4.95
C SER A 444 2.15 -23.38 -4.56
N ALA A 445 0.96 -23.87 -4.21
CA ALA A 445 -0.20 -23.03 -3.91
C ALA A 445 -0.08 -22.28 -2.57
N ILE A 446 0.64 -22.86 -1.60
CA ILE A 446 0.89 -22.30 -0.27
C ILE A 446 2.14 -21.41 -0.22
N GLN A 447 2.99 -21.47 -1.25
CA GLN A 447 4.20 -20.66 -1.30
C GLN A 447 3.82 -19.18 -1.37
N SER A 448 4.28 -18.42 -0.38
CA SER A 448 4.06 -16.98 -0.37
C SER A 448 4.88 -16.33 -1.47
N TYR A 449 4.25 -15.45 -2.24
CA TYR A 449 4.98 -14.71 -3.26
C TYR A 449 5.91 -13.67 -2.61
N THR A 450 7.19 -13.75 -2.97
CA THR A 450 8.17 -12.70 -2.69
C THR A 450 8.63 -12.14 -4.02
N ARG A 451 8.60 -10.80 -4.15
CA ARG A 451 9.16 -10.14 -5.33
C ARG A 451 10.70 -10.27 -5.24
N PRO A 452 11.35 -10.93 -6.21
CA PRO A 452 12.81 -10.89 -6.28
C PRO A 452 13.26 -9.47 -6.61
N VAL A 453 14.45 -9.10 -6.15
CA VAL A 453 15.08 -7.81 -6.49
C VAL A 453 15.20 -7.70 -8.01
N THR A 454 14.84 -6.52 -8.54
CA THR A 454 14.86 -6.25 -9.97
C THR A 454 16.30 -6.26 -10.49
N THR A 455 16.53 -6.93 -11.62
CA THR A 455 17.82 -6.96 -12.32
C THR A 455 17.60 -6.63 -13.81
N GLY A 456 18.60 -6.01 -14.44
CA GLY A 456 18.53 -5.68 -15.86
C GLY A 456 19.90 -5.41 -16.45
N THR A 457 20.12 -5.85 -17.69
CA THR A 457 21.35 -5.61 -18.46
C THR A 457 21.01 -4.80 -19.70
N GLN A 458 21.87 -3.83 -20.05
CA GLN A 458 21.75 -3.06 -21.29
C GLN A 458 23.11 -3.07 -21.98
N GLY A 459 23.13 -3.51 -23.23
CA GLY A 459 24.30 -3.45 -24.10
C GLY A 459 24.02 -2.52 -25.27
N TYR A 460 25.03 -1.75 -25.66
CA TYR A 460 25.01 -0.88 -26.83
C TYR A 460 26.39 -0.86 -27.49
N GLU A 461 26.43 -0.44 -28.75
CA GLU A 461 27.67 -0.29 -29.51
C GLU A 461 28.32 1.05 -29.20
N LEU A 462 29.62 1.04 -28.84
CA LEU A 462 30.37 2.27 -28.61
C LEU A 462 30.90 2.84 -29.93
N VAL A 463 30.47 4.06 -30.26
CA VAL A 463 30.99 4.82 -31.39
C VAL A 463 32.18 5.67 -30.92
N ARG A 464 33.36 5.51 -31.56
CA ARG A 464 34.57 6.27 -31.23
C ARG A 464 34.59 7.67 -31.88
N GLN A 465 34.83 8.66 -31.03
CA GLN A 465 35.27 10.07 -31.19
C GLN A 465 34.85 10.90 -32.43
N GLY A 466 34.29 12.10 -32.14
CA GLY A 466 34.15 13.23 -33.06
C GLY A 466 32.81 13.97 -32.97
N THR A 467 31.73 13.27 -32.62
CA THR A 467 30.38 13.85 -32.51
C THR A 467 29.61 13.24 -31.32
N ALA A 468 28.56 13.92 -30.85
CA ALA A 468 27.66 13.43 -29.81
C ALA A 468 26.70 12.32 -30.30
N VAL A 469 26.65 12.08 -31.61
CA VAL A 469 25.75 11.08 -32.22
C VAL A 469 26.22 9.67 -31.86
N GLY A 470 25.33 8.86 -31.28
CA GLY A 470 25.64 7.49 -30.84
C GLY A 470 26.26 7.40 -29.45
N GLN A 471 26.47 8.52 -28.75
CA GLN A 471 26.90 8.54 -27.35
C GLN A 471 25.70 8.53 -26.39
N PRO A 472 25.77 7.84 -25.24
CA PRO A 472 24.70 7.78 -24.24
C PRO A 472 24.65 9.07 -23.40
N MET A 473 24.36 10.20 -24.07
CA MET A 473 24.27 11.50 -23.43
C MET A 473 23.06 11.56 -22.48
N VAL A 474 23.26 12.12 -21.29
CA VAL A 474 22.17 12.39 -20.35
C VAL A 474 21.22 13.42 -20.94
N HIS A 475 19.92 13.25 -20.69
CA HIS A 475 18.91 14.22 -21.09
C HIS A 475 19.24 15.63 -20.54
N LEU A 476 19.27 16.64 -21.40
CA LEU A 476 19.73 18.00 -21.06
C LEU A 476 19.05 18.60 -19.82
N SER A 477 17.74 18.37 -19.66
CA SER A 477 16.95 18.88 -18.53
C SER A 477 16.96 17.98 -17.29
N ALA A 478 17.68 16.84 -17.28
CA ALA A 478 17.64 15.91 -16.15
C ALA A 478 18.08 16.58 -14.83
N MET A 479 19.14 17.41 -14.89
CA MET A 479 19.63 18.14 -13.71
C MET A 479 18.67 19.23 -13.22
N LEU A 480 17.76 19.72 -14.08
CA LEU A 480 16.72 20.68 -13.68
C LEU A 480 15.50 19.98 -13.06
N GLN A 481 15.23 18.74 -13.47
CA GLN A 481 14.12 17.93 -12.95
C GLN A 481 14.38 17.43 -11.51
N LEU A 482 15.64 17.21 -11.12
CA LEU A 482 16.01 16.69 -9.79
C LEU A 482 15.73 17.66 -8.61
N PRO A 483 16.15 18.94 -8.64
CA PRO A 483 15.92 19.89 -7.55
C PRO A 483 14.50 20.52 -7.55
N ASN A 484 13.56 20.02 -8.38
CA ASN A 484 12.28 20.69 -8.66
C ASN A 484 12.47 22.15 -9.12
N PHE A 485 13.45 22.44 -9.99
CA PHE A 485 13.42 23.72 -10.69
C PHE A 485 12.17 23.72 -11.58
N PRO A 486 11.26 24.70 -11.43
CA PRO A 486 9.98 24.68 -12.11
C PRO A 486 10.16 24.92 -13.61
N LEU A 487 10.42 23.86 -14.36
CA LEU A 487 10.21 23.82 -15.81
C LEU A 487 8.69 23.79 -16.05
N GLY A 488 7.99 24.89 -15.76
CA GLY A 488 6.57 25.06 -16.11
C GLY A 488 5.66 25.75 -15.09
N SER A 489 6.09 26.02 -13.86
CA SER A 489 5.26 26.78 -12.90
C SER A 489 5.39 28.28 -13.18
N LEU A 490 4.71 28.76 -14.23
CA LEU A 490 4.36 30.17 -14.34
C LEU A 490 3.59 30.54 -13.07
N VAL A 491 4.08 31.54 -12.33
CA VAL A 491 3.35 32.11 -11.19
C VAL A 491 2.05 32.70 -11.75
N SER A 492 0.96 31.94 -11.63
CA SER A 492 -0.35 32.34 -12.15
C SER A 492 -0.84 33.58 -11.41
N SER A 493 -0.93 34.70 -12.13
CA SER A 493 -1.72 35.85 -11.74
C SER A 493 -3.20 35.53 -11.94
N SER A 494 -3.86 35.05 -10.88
CA SER A 494 -5.30 35.22 -10.62
C SER A 494 -6.33 34.61 -11.61
N GLN A 495 -5.95 33.80 -12.60
CA GLN A 495 -6.93 33.14 -13.48
C GLN A 495 -6.96 31.63 -13.29
N LYS A 496 -8.09 31.12 -12.79
CA LYS A 496 -8.44 29.69 -12.73
C LYS A 496 -9.64 29.43 -13.63
N MET A 497 -9.51 28.50 -14.56
CA MET A 497 -10.62 28.04 -15.41
C MET A 497 -10.96 26.60 -15.02
N CYS A 498 -12.21 26.35 -14.63
CA CYS A 498 -12.70 25.02 -14.27
C CYS A 498 -13.76 24.58 -15.29
N PRO A 499 -13.49 23.60 -16.16
CA PRO A 499 -14.49 23.10 -17.10
C PRO A 499 -15.59 22.32 -16.36
N VAL A 500 -16.85 22.51 -16.78
CA VAL A 500 -17.99 21.72 -16.32
C VAL A 500 -18.34 20.72 -17.42
N LEU A 501 -18.28 19.43 -17.10
CA LEU A 501 -18.58 18.32 -18.01
C LEU A 501 -19.98 17.79 -17.76
N THR A 502 -20.73 17.50 -18.83
CA THR A 502 -22.06 16.90 -18.75
C THR A 502 -21.94 15.39 -18.51
N ILE A 503 -22.59 14.89 -17.45
CA ILE A 503 -22.55 13.47 -17.10
C ILE A 503 -23.54 12.65 -17.94
N LEU A 504 -24.74 13.17 -18.27
CA LEU A 504 -25.71 12.62 -19.25
C LEU A 504 -26.93 13.59 -19.39
N GLY A 505 -27.61 13.61 -20.55
CA GLY A 505 -28.93 14.25 -20.76
C GLY A 505 -28.95 15.67 -21.39
N GLN A 506 -30.13 16.10 -21.84
CA GLN A 506 -30.36 17.49 -22.32
C GLN A 506 -30.35 18.50 -21.16
N LEU A 507 -29.81 19.69 -21.42
CA LEU A 507 -29.81 20.81 -20.46
C LEU A 507 -31.19 21.45 -20.41
N ASP A 508 -31.98 21.13 -19.38
CA ASP A 508 -33.23 21.82 -19.08
C ASP A 508 -33.01 23.24 -18.51
N SER A 509 -34.11 24.00 -18.38
CA SER A 509 -34.10 25.38 -17.90
C SER A 509 -33.63 25.54 -16.44
N SER A 510 -33.85 24.53 -15.59
CA SER A 510 -33.44 24.56 -14.19
C SER A 510 -31.91 24.42 -14.05
N LYS A 511 -31.30 23.52 -14.84
CA LYS A 511 -29.84 23.35 -14.92
C LYS A 511 -29.17 24.60 -15.48
N LYS A 512 -29.77 25.24 -16.50
CA LYS A 512 -29.29 26.52 -17.04
C LYS A 512 -29.32 27.66 -16.01
N ARG A 513 -30.30 27.67 -15.10
CA ARG A 513 -30.40 28.69 -14.02
C ARG A 513 -29.29 28.53 -12.97
N ILE A 514 -28.94 27.30 -12.61
CA ILE A 514 -27.81 27.00 -11.71
C ILE A 514 -26.49 27.44 -12.35
N LEU A 515 -26.29 27.15 -13.64
CA LEU A 515 -25.12 27.63 -14.40
C LEU A 515 -25.07 29.16 -14.47
N GLY A 516 -26.23 29.83 -14.58
CA GLY A 516 -26.34 31.29 -14.53
C GLY A 516 -26.03 31.90 -13.16
N GLN A 517 -26.30 31.20 -12.05
CA GLN A 517 -25.88 31.63 -10.71
C GLN A 517 -24.36 31.48 -10.51
N LEU A 518 -23.77 30.41 -11.04
CA LEU A 518 -22.31 30.22 -11.05
C LEU A 518 -21.58 31.30 -11.88
N SER A 519 -22.23 31.79 -12.94
CA SER A 519 -21.77 32.94 -13.74
C SER A 519 -21.71 34.26 -12.97
N MET A 520 -22.30 34.38 -11.78
CA MET A 520 -22.14 35.58 -10.94
C MET A 520 -20.87 35.53 -10.09
N MET A 521 -20.20 34.38 -10.00
CA MET A 521 -18.93 34.20 -9.28
C MET A 521 -17.70 34.27 -10.21
N GLY A 522 -17.91 34.38 -11.53
CA GLY A 522 -16.88 34.45 -12.59
C GLY A 522 -17.49 34.37 -14.00
N ARG A 523 -16.70 34.49 -15.08
CA ARG A 523 -17.24 34.36 -16.45
C ARG A 523 -17.52 32.88 -16.79
N PHE A 524 -18.78 32.50 -16.96
CA PHE A 524 -19.16 31.18 -17.47
C PHE A 524 -19.24 31.20 -19.01
N LEU A 525 -18.31 30.53 -19.69
CA LEU A 525 -18.28 30.43 -21.15
C LEU A 525 -19.12 29.23 -21.61
N HIS A 526 -20.33 29.48 -22.10
CA HIS A 526 -21.15 28.46 -22.76
C HIS A 526 -20.90 28.48 -24.28
N LEU A 527 -21.10 27.35 -24.98
CA LEU A 527 -20.95 27.25 -26.44
C LEU A 527 -21.69 28.36 -27.25
N MET A 528 -22.85 28.84 -26.77
CA MET A 528 -23.57 29.97 -27.38
C MET A 528 -22.83 31.30 -27.20
N SER A 529 -22.18 31.50 -26.05
CA SER A 529 -21.31 32.65 -25.77
C SER A 529 -20.01 32.59 -26.58
N LEU A 530 -19.47 31.39 -26.81
CA LEU A 530 -18.30 31.14 -27.66
C LEU A 530 -18.62 31.39 -29.14
N LEU A 531 -19.83 31.09 -29.62
CA LEU A 531 -20.26 31.44 -30.98
C LEU A 531 -20.42 32.96 -31.18
N VAL A 532 -20.88 33.68 -30.15
CA VAL A 532 -20.93 35.16 -30.17
C VAL A 532 -19.53 35.77 -30.10
N LEU A 533 -18.62 35.20 -29.30
CA LEU A 533 -17.21 35.61 -29.24
C LEU A 533 -16.46 35.27 -30.54
N ALA A 534 -16.72 34.10 -31.14
CA ALA A 534 -16.15 33.71 -32.42
C ALA A 534 -16.63 34.61 -33.56
N ARG A 535 -17.93 34.97 -33.60
CA ARG A 535 -18.46 35.97 -34.55
C ARG A 535 -17.91 37.37 -34.31
N SER A 536 -17.58 37.71 -33.06
CA SER A 536 -16.95 39.00 -32.74
C SER A 536 -15.47 39.01 -33.15
N LEU A 537 -14.77 37.87 -33.05
CA LEU A 537 -13.38 37.72 -33.48
C LEU A 537 -13.23 37.58 -35.01
N GLU A 538 -14.23 37.05 -35.71
CA GLU A 538 -14.30 37.06 -37.18
C GLU A 538 -14.32 38.49 -37.76
N SER A 539 -14.88 39.47 -37.05
CA SER A 539 -14.83 40.88 -37.48
C SER A 539 -13.46 41.56 -37.29
N LEU A 540 -12.53 40.93 -36.57
CA LEU A 540 -11.20 41.47 -36.26
C LEU A 540 -10.06 40.86 -37.08
N TRP A 541 -10.35 39.87 -37.94
CA TRP A 541 -9.36 39.22 -38.82
C TRP A 541 -9.84 39.22 -40.27
N GLN A 542 -9.88 40.40 -40.90
CA GLN A 542 -9.76 40.50 -42.35
C GLN A 542 -8.29 40.41 -42.75
N THR A 543 -7.77 39.18 -42.89
CA THR A 543 -6.61 38.87 -43.75
C THR A 543 -6.78 37.46 -44.31
N PRO A 544 -6.89 37.28 -45.64
CA PRO A 544 -7.11 35.97 -46.24
C PRO A 544 -5.76 35.30 -46.53
N MET A 545 -5.48 34.19 -45.85
CA MET A 545 -4.80 32.99 -46.37
C MET A 545 -4.43 32.11 -45.17
N ILE A 546 -4.54 30.78 -45.34
CA ILE A 546 -4.24 29.74 -44.33
C ILE A 546 -5.42 29.38 -43.41
N MET A 547 -6.61 29.13 -43.98
CA MET A 547 -7.60 28.27 -43.31
C MET A 547 -8.47 27.48 -44.29
N GLN A 548 -7.87 26.90 -45.32
CA GLN A 548 -8.59 26.07 -46.30
C GLN A 548 -8.09 24.61 -46.38
N LYS A 549 -7.24 24.17 -45.44
CA LYS A 549 -6.69 22.79 -45.42
C LYS A 549 -7.08 21.91 -44.23
N LEU A 550 -7.94 22.37 -43.32
CA LEU A 550 -8.35 21.59 -42.14
C LEU A 550 -9.83 21.16 -42.10
N LEU A 551 -10.59 21.36 -43.19
CA LEU A 551 -12.01 21.00 -43.27
C LEU A 551 -12.32 19.95 -44.35
N GLN A 552 -11.42 18.99 -44.56
CA GLN A 552 -11.68 17.83 -45.44
C GLN A 552 -11.31 16.48 -44.84
N ILE A 553 -11.48 16.31 -43.52
CA ILE A 553 -11.64 14.96 -42.92
C ILE A 553 -12.75 15.03 -41.89
N LYS A 554 -13.96 14.72 -42.32
CA LYS A 554 -14.98 13.99 -41.55
C LYS A 554 -15.88 13.24 -42.50
#